data_AF-A0A9X4C7G5-F1
#
_entry.id   AF-A0A9X4C7G5-F1
#
_cell.length_a   1.000
_cell.length_b   1.000
_cell.length_c   1.000
_cell.angle_alpha   90.00
_cell.angle_beta   90.00
_cell.angle_gamma   90.00
#
_symmetry.space_group_name_H-M   'P 1'
#
loop_
_entity.id
_entity.type
_entity.pdbx_description
1 polymer ?
#
loop_
_entity_poly.entity_id
_entity_poly.type
_entity_poly.pdbx_seq_one_letter_code
_entity_poly.pdbx_strand_id
1 'polypeptide(L)'
;MAKTGKERSAKTARKRVANSEEELRLRVRPGTRQALADLMEWSGITEQGEAMTLMIHHLHAMGAKSEALLDPPRHEIEISQNAAQEFRNKSLLAIQKDPGDEIIEPD
;
A
#
# COMPACT_ATOMS: atom_id res chain seq x y z
N MET A 1 -9.57 50.15 5.43
CA MET A 1 -8.33 49.51 5.91
C MET A 1 -8.27 48.08 5.37
N ALA A 2 -7.19 47.70 4.68
CA ALA A 2 -7.00 46.33 4.22
C ALA A 2 -6.71 45.43 5.44
N LYS A 3 -7.40 44.29 5.53
CA LYS A 3 -7.19 43.32 6.63
C LYS A 3 -5.76 42.82 6.65
N THR A 4 -5.19 42.71 7.84
CA THR A 4 -3.82 42.20 8.05
C THR A 4 -3.75 40.70 7.71
N GLY A 5 -2.55 40.20 7.36
CA GLY A 5 -2.37 38.78 7.04
C GLY A 5 -2.82 37.85 8.17
N LYS A 6 -2.58 38.25 9.43
CA LYS A 6 -2.98 37.50 10.64
C LYS A 6 -4.50 37.35 10.77
N GLU A 7 -5.25 38.41 10.49
CA GLU A 7 -6.72 38.39 10.52
C GLU A 7 -7.31 37.48 9.43
N ARG A 8 -6.67 37.44 8.25
CA ARG A 8 -7.09 36.56 7.15
C ARG A 8 -6.85 35.09 7.51
N SER A 9 -5.67 34.75 8.03
CA SER A 9 -5.35 33.39 8.47
C SER A 9 -6.28 32.90 9.58
N ALA A 10 -6.58 33.75 10.57
CA ALA A 10 -7.52 33.42 11.64
C ALA A 10 -8.95 33.19 11.12
N LYS A 11 -9.40 33.98 10.14
CA LYS A 11 -10.71 33.79 9.49
C LYS A 11 -10.78 32.44 8.76
N THR A 12 -9.74 32.07 8.03
CA THR A 12 -9.67 30.78 7.31
C THR A 12 -9.64 29.61 8.29
N ALA A 13 -8.87 29.69 9.37
CA ALA A 13 -8.85 28.66 10.41
C ALA A 13 -10.23 28.43 11.04
N ARG A 14 -10.97 29.51 11.35
CA ARG A 14 -12.34 29.40 11.88
C ARG A 14 -13.30 28.73 10.91
N LYS A 15 -13.16 28.98 9.60
CA LYS A 15 -14.00 28.32 8.58
C LYS A 15 -13.75 26.82 8.51
N ARG A 16 -12.48 26.39 8.57
CA ARG A 16 -12.11 24.97 8.58
C ARG A 16 -12.78 24.23 9.74
N VAL A 17 -12.71 24.82 10.94
CA VAL A 17 -13.37 24.27 12.12
C VAL A 17 -14.89 24.22 11.96
N ALA A 18 -15.50 25.30 11.45
CA ALA A 18 -16.95 25.37 11.26
C ALA A 18 -17.47 24.35 10.23
N ASN A 19 -16.66 24.03 9.22
CA ASN A 19 -16.99 23.06 8.18
C ASN A 19 -16.54 21.63 8.52
N SER A 20 -15.98 21.41 9.72
CA SER A 20 -15.35 20.13 10.10
C SER A 20 -14.33 19.63 9.07
N GLU A 21 -13.61 20.57 8.42
CA GLU A 21 -12.59 20.23 7.43
C GLU A 21 -11.38 19.59 8.13
N GLU A 22 -11.09 18.35 7.74
CA GLU A 22 -9.88 17.64 8.14
C GLU A 22 -8.83 17.68 7.03
N GLU A 23 -7.58 17.92 7.41
CA GLU A 23 -6.47 17.98 6.44
C GLU A 23 -5.88 16.58 6.23
N LEU A 24 -6.11 16.00 5.06
CA LEU A 24 -5.47 14.74 4.65
C LEU A 24 -4.11 15.02 4.02
N ARG A 25 -3.02 14.65 4.71
CA ARG A 25 -1.65 14.78 4.21
C ARG A 25 -1.07 13.43 3.81
N LEU A 26 -0.80 13.25 2.53
CA LEU A 26 -0.19 12.03 1.99
C LEU A 26 1.18 12.32 1.37
N ARG A 27 2.22 11.65 1.88
CA ARG A 27 3.55 11.64 1.24
C ARG A 27 3.62 10.44 0.31
N VAL A 28 3.84 10.68 -0.98
CA VAL A 28 3.82 9.64 -2.01
C VAL A 28 5.17 9.45 -2.69
N ARG A 29 5.46 8.22 -3.11
CA ARG A 29 6.58 7.88 -4.00
C ARG A 29 6.24 8.22 -5.45
N PRO A 30 7.25 8.30 -6.36
CA PRO A 30 7.00 8.64 -7.77
C PRO A 30 5.97 7.75 -8.46
N GLY A 31 5.96 6.44 -8.20
CA GLY A 31 4.99 5.52 -8.81
C GLY A 31 3.54 5.85 -8.46
N THR A 32 3.24 6.12 -7.19
CA THR A 32 1.90 6.53 -6.75
C THR A 32 1.51 7.88 -7.33
N ARG A 33 2.47 8.81 -7.46
CA ARG A 33 2.24 10.10 -8.11
C ARG A 33 1.89 9.94 -9.60
N GLN A 34 2.59 9.06 -10.30
CA GLN A 34 2.32 8.77 -11.71
C GLN A 34 0.93 8.15 -11.87
N ALA A 35 0.59 7.14 -11.06
CA ALA A 35 -0.74 6.53 -11.09
C ALA A 35 -1.86 7.56 -10.87
N LEU A 36 -1.68 8.53 -9.96
CA LEU A 36 -2.63 9.61 -9.78
C LEU A 36 -2.73 10.50 -11.03
N ALA A 37 -1.62 10.81 -11.69
CA ALA A 37 -1.60 11.61 -12.91
C ALA A 37 -2.32 10.91 -14.07
N ASP A 38 -2.11 9.61 -14.23
CA ASP A 38 -2.77 8.82 -15.28
C ASP A 38 -4.29 8.79 -15.06
N LEU A 39 -4.73 8.56 -13.80
CA LEU A 39 -6.15 8.58 -13.44
C LEU A 39 -6.80 9.94 -13.71
N MET A 40 -6.08 11.02 -13.41
CA MET A 40 -6.50 12.38 -13.71
C MET A 40 -6.64 12.62 -15.22
N GLU A 41 -5.66 12.19 -16.00
CA GLU A 41 -5.70 12.30 -17.46
C GLU A 41 -6.88 11.54 -18.07
N TRP A 42 -7.11 10.29 -17.65
CA TRP A 42 -8.21 9.47 -18.17
C TRP A 42 -9.60 10.01 -17.83
N SER A 43 -9.72 10.72 -16.71
CA SER A 43 -10.98 11.32 -16.25
C SER A 43 -11.15 12.78 -16.65
N GLY A 44 -10.12 13.40 -17.26
CA GLY A 44 -10.11 14.83 -17.58
C GLY A 44 -10.07 15.74 -16.35
N ILE A 45 -9.65 15.24 -15.18
CA ILE A 45 -9.57 16.01 -13.94
C ILE A 45 -8.21 16.71 -13.86
N THR A 46 -8.22 18.02 -13.64
CA THR A 46 -6.98 18.81 -13.55
C THR A 46 -6.47 18.97 -12.11
N GLU A 47 -7.36 18.84 -11.12
CA GLU A 47 -7.05 19.06 -9.71
C GLU A 47 -6.91 17.74 -8.93
N GLN A 48 -5.75 17.55 -8.30
CA GLN A 48 -5.47 16.32 -7.52
C GLN A 48 -6.45 16.11 -6.38
N GLY A 49 -6.84 17.19 -5.69
CA GLY A 49 -7.78 17.13 -4.56
C GLY A 49 -9.17 16.68 -5.00
N GLU A 50 -9.62 17.11 -6.18
CA GLU A 50 -10.88 16.66 -6.77
C GLU A 50 -10.82 15.18 -7.15
N ALA A 51 -9.76 14.76 -7.84
CA ALA A 51 -9.54 13.36 -8.19
C ALA A 51 -9.57 12.45 -6.95
N MET A 52 -8.83 12.83 -5.90
CA MET A 52 -8.81 12.08 -4.63
C MET A 52 -10.18 12.03 -3.95
N THR A 53 -10.89 13.16 -3.92
CA THR A 53 -12.23 13.22 -3.33
C THR A 53 -13.19 12.32 -4.09
N LEU A 54 -13.22 12.37 -5.42
CA LEU A 54 -14.08 11.54 -6.24
C LEU A 54 -13.74 10.05 -6.12
N MET A 55 -12.45 9.68 -6.07
CA MET A 55 -12.05 8.29 -5.82
C MET A 55 -12.61 7.74 -4.52
N ILE A 56 -12.54 8.50 -3.41
CA ILE A 56 -13.09 8.08 -2.11
C ILE A 56 -14.61 7.91 -2.21
N HIS A 57 -15.32 8.84 -2.83
CA HIS A 57 -16.78 8.78 -2.97
C HIS A 57 -17.22 7.62 -3.87
N HIS A 58 -16.52 7.38 -4.98
CA HIS A 58 -16.83 6.26 -5.88
C HIS A 58 -16.54 4.92 -5.21
N LEU A 59 -15.41 4.77 -4.51
CA LEU A 59 -15.14 3.57 -3.72
C LEU A 59 -16.22 3.33 -2.67
N HIS A 60 -16.61 4.37 -1.92
CA HIS A 60 -17.68 4.26 -0.93
C HIS A 60 -19.03 3.87 -1.58
N ALA A 61 -19.36 4.43 -2.75
CA ALA A 61 -20.59 4.11 -3.46
C ALA A 61 -20.65 2.64 -3.94
N MET A 62 -19.50 1.97 -4.10
CA MET A 62 -19.44 0.53 -4.39
C MET A 62 -19.80 -0.36 -3.18
N GLY A 63 -19.85 0.19 -1.97
CA GLY A 63 -20.12 -0.55 -0.74
C GLY A 63 -19.10 -1.67 -0.50
N ALA A 64 -19.53 -2.81 0.04
CA ALA A 64 -18.65 -3.94 0.36
C ALA A 64 -17.79 -4.44 -0.83
N LYS A 65 -18.22 -4.21 -2.07
CA LYS A 65 -17.45 -4.60 -3.27
C LYS A 65 -16.14 -3.85 -3.42
N SER A 66 -15.97 -2.70 -2.76
CA SER A 66 -14.72 -1.94 -2.78
C SER A 66 -13.58 -2.66 -2.06
N GLU A 67 -13.87 -3.63 -1.19
CA GLU A 67 -12.87 -4.39 -0.43
C GLU A 67 -11.83 -5.03 -1.36
N ALA A 68 -12.29 -5.64 -2.46
CA ALA A 68 -11.42 -6.26 -3.46
C ALA A 68 -10.47 -5.28 -4.18
N LEU A 69 -10.76 -3.97 -4.16
CA LEU A 69 -9.88 -2.94 -4.74
C LEU A 69 -8.84 -2.43 -3.72
N LEU A 70 -9.10 -2.61 -2.43
CA LEU A 70 -8.23 -2.17 -1.34
C LEU A 70 -7.36 -3.31 -0.79
N ASP A 71 -7.72 -4.56 -1.05
CA ASP A 71 -6.91 -5.74 -0.76
C ASP A 71 -6.22 -6.25 -2.04
N PRO A 72 -5.00 -5.79 -2.36
CA PRO A 72 -4.29 -6.28 -3.53
C PRO A 72 -4.03 -7.80 -3.36
N PRO A 73 -4.15 -8.60 -4.42
CA PRO A 73 -3.95 -10.04 -4.33
C PRO A 73 -2.53 -10.32 -3.85
N ARG A 74 -2.42 -10.76 -2.59
CA ARG A 74 -1.16 -11.26 -2.06
C ARG A 74 -0.85 -12.53 -2.84
N HIS A 75 0.36 -12.59 -3.40
CA HIS A 75 0.86 -13.83 -3.97
C HIS A 75 1.20 -14.73 -2.78
N GLU A 76 0.22 -15.51 -2.34
CA GLU A 76 0.46 -16.54 -1.34
C GLU A 76 1.26 -17.65 -2.00
N ILE A 77 2.50 -17.85 -1.55
CA ILE A 77 3.34 -18.93 -2.03
C ILE A 77 2.93 -20.19 -1.28
N GLU A 78 1.89 -20.87 -1.79
CA GLU A 78 1.57 -22.22 -1.33
C GLU A 78 2.55 -23.21 -1.96
N ILE A 79 3.35 -23.88 -1.14
CA ILE A 79 4.22 -24.98 -1.60
C ILE A 79 3.31 -26.15 -1.97
N SER A 80 3.29 -26.53 -3.26
CA SER A 80 2.54 -27.70 -3.69
C SER A 80 2.98 -28.96 -2.94
N GLN A 81 2.05 -29.90 -2.72
CA GLN A 81 2.35 -31.17 -2.04
C GLN A 81 3.49 -31.93 -2.72
N ASN A 82 3.56 -31.88 -4.05
CA ASN A 82 4.64 -32.49 -4.83
C ASN A 82 6.01 -31.85 -4.52
N ALA A 83 6.08 -30.52 -4.49
CA ALA A 83 7.31 -29.81 -4.15
C ALA A 83 7.74 -30.08 -2.70
N ALA A 84 6.79 -30.15 -1.76
CA ALA A 84 7.06 -30.50 -0.37
C ALA A 84 7.59 -31.93 -0.22
N GLN A 85 7.01 -32.88 -0.96
CA GLN A 85 7.44 -34.27 -0.96
C GLN A 85 8.82 -34.45 -1.62
N GLU A 86 9.07 -33.76 -2.72
CA GLU A 86 10.37 -33.77 -3.39
C GLU A 86 11.45 -33.17 -2.48
N PHE A 87 11.17 -32.04 -1.84
CA PHE A 87 12.07 -31.44 -0.84
C PHE A 87 12.38 -32.44 0.27
N ARG A 88 11.36 -33.06 0.88
CA ARG A 88 11.54 -34.06 1.94
C ARG A 88 12.41 -35.24 1.49
N ASN A 89 12.15 -35.80 0.31
CA ASN A 89 12.90 -36.94 -0.21
C ASN A 89 14.37 -36.58 -0.45
N LYS A 90 14.65 -35.42 -1.05
CA LYS A 90 16.02 -34.93 -1.28
C LYS A 90 16.75 -34.64 0.03
N SER A 91 16.07 -34.06 1.03
CA SER A 91 16.65 -33.85 2.36
C SER A 91 17.05 -35.17 3.03
N LEU A 92 16.21 -36.20 2.95
CA LEU A 92 16.53 -37.52 3.50
C LEU A 92 17.72 -38.16 2.79
N LEU A 93 17.81 -38.05 1.46
CA LEU A 93 18.97 -38.54 0.70
C LEU A 93 20.26 -37.78 1.06
N ALA A 94 20.19 -36.47 1.27
CA ALA A 94 21.33 -35.66 1.67
C ALA A 94 21.86 -36.09 3.05
N ILE A 95 20.96 -36.30 4.03
CA ILE A 95 21.31 -36.79 5.37
C ILE A 95 21.95 -38.18 5.32
N GLN A 96 21.51 -39.06 4.42
CA GLN A 96 22.10 -40.39 4.27
C GLN A 96 23.47 -40.36 3.59
N LYS A 97 23.74 -39.37 2.75
CA LYS A 97 24.96 -39.26 1.96
C LYS A 97 26.11 -38.61 2.72
N ASP A 98 25.79 -37.86 3.78
CA ASP A 98 26.76 -37.24 4.67
C ASP A 98 26.77 -37.99 6.02
N PRO A 99 27.76 -38.88 6.27
CA PRO A 99 27.83 -39.65 7.51
C PRO A 99 28.21 -38.80 8.75
N GLY A 100 28.27 -37.47 8.63
CA GLY A 100 28.70 -36.54 9.66
C GLY A 100 30.18 -36.18 9.51
N ASP A 101 30.52 -34.96 9.95
CA ASP A 101 31.91 -34.47 9.97
C ASP A 101 32.84 -35.51 10.61
N GLU A 102 34.02 -35.70 10.00
CA GLU A 102 35.08 -36.53 10.59
C GLU A 102 35.37 -36.03 12.00
N ILE A 103 35.18 -36.89 13.01
CA ILE A 103 35.61 -36.60 14.38
C ILE A 103 37.14 -36.66 14.36
N ILE A 104 37.79 -35.50 14.20
CA ILE A 104 39.22 -35.36 14.38
C ILE A 104 39.47 -35.33 15.89
N GLU A 105 39.88 -36.47 16.46
CA GLU A 105 40.33 -36.51 17.85
C GLU A 105 41.62 -35.67 18.00
N PRO A 106 41.74 -34.83 19.05
CA PRO A 106 42.93 -34.02 19.25
C PRO A 106 44.14 -34.89 19.63
N ASP A 107 45.29 -34.59 19.03
CA ASP A 107 46.61 -35.19 19.36
C ASP A 107 47.05 -34.92 20.80
#